data_AF-A0A6A9QJI7-F1
#
_entry.id   AF-A0A6A9QJI7-F1
#
_cell.length_a   1.000
_cell.length_b   1.000
_cell.length_c   1.000
_cell.angle_alpha   90.00
_cell.angle_beta   90.00
_cell.angle_gamma   90.00
#
_symmetry.space_group_name_H-M   'P 1'
#
loop_
_entity.id
_entity.type
_entity.pdbx_description
1 polymer ?
#
loop_
_entity_poly.entity_id
_entity_poly.type
_entity_poly.pdbx_seq_one_letter_code
_entity_poly.pdbx_strand_id
1 'polypeptide(L)'
;MIGGVRDRTTEALLRFGERCKLILKAAISIAESNDKKELGDFDYKTLVEKLQEVGLDKDPKMILRALERDYGIIETTYKSANQHWWRFINIEEVKEAIGDEIEDPEIQLIKIQANSLNLAELERKLRFMLNKPVLSEVDRALFKKIAFDELNYVMEVYRKASMYEETYDIAEKIKTILALATKVSMKIGKNYVQNRVNDLVDPQKEPQAYLK
;
A
#
# COMPACT_ATOMS: atom_id res chain seq x y z
N MET A 1 9.54 -12.47 35.59
CA MET A 1 9.25 -12.34 34.15
C MET A 1 10.08 -13.42 33.46
N ILE A 2 9.45 -14.46 32.94
CA ILE A 2 10.13 -15.58 32.28
C ILE A 2 9.61 -15.57 30.84
N GLY A 3 10.32 -14.88 29.96
CA GLY A 3 9.99 -14.70 28.54
C GLY A 3 11.07 -13.85 27.87
N GLY A 4 11.30 -14.05 26.58
CA GLY A 4 12.29 -13.30 25.79
C GLY A 4 11.98 -11.81 25.69
N VAL A 5 12.80 -11.01 25.01
CA VAL A 5 12.42 -9.62 24.66
C VAL A 5 11.18 -9.66 23.77
N ARG A 6 11.10 -10.60 22.82
CA ARG A 6 9.95 -10.80 21.93
C ARG A 6 8.63 -10.96 22.70
N ASP A 7 8.55 -11.92 23.63
CA ASP A 7 7.34 -12.19 24.42
C ASP A 7 6.88 -10.95 25.21
N ARG A 8 7.84 -10.25 25.83
CA ARG A 8 7.58 -9.04 26.60
C ARG A 8 7.12 -7.88 25.71
N THR A 9 7.65 -7.79 24.49
CA THR A 9 7.16 -6.86 23.47
C THR A 9 5.73 -7.19 23.04
N THR A 10 5.41 -8.45 22.78
CA THR A 10 4.03 -8.87 22.47
C THR A 10 3.07 -8.54 23.62
N GLU A 11 3.47 -8.76 24.87
CA GLU A 11 2.66 -8.39 26.04
C GLU A 11 2.43 -6.87 26.15
N ALA A 12 3.46 -6.06 25.89
CA ALA A 12 3.34 -4.61 25.86
C ALA A 12 2.41 -4.12 24.73
N LEU A 13 2.51 -4.73 23.54
CA LEU A 13 1.64 -4.45 22.41
C LEU A 13 0.17 -4.79 22.74
N LEU A 14 -0.10 -5.95 23.36
CA LEU A 14 -1.46 -6.31 23.78
C LEU A 14 -2.05 -5.33 24.79
N ARG A 15 -1.23 -4.81 25.71
CA ARG A 15 -1.69 -3.88 26.76
C ARG A 15 -1.94 -2.46 26.23
N PHE A 16 -1.04 -1.96 25.39
CA PHE A 16 -1.04 -0.55 24.97
C PHE A 16 -1.52 -0.35 23.53
N GLY A 17 -1.76 -1.43 22.79
CA GLY A 17 -2.28 -1.47 21.43
C GLY A 17 -1.42 -0.75 20.41
N GLU A 18 -2.08 -0.27 19.36
CA GLU A 18 -1.49 0.42 18.21
C GLU A 18 -0.56 1.58 18.61
N ARG A 19 -0.85 2.26 19.71
CA ARG A 19 0.00 3.37 20.17
C ARG A 19 1.40 2.91 20.55
N CYS A 20 1.54 1.75 21.21
CA CYS A 20 2.84 1.18 21.53
C CYS A 20 3.57 0.72 20.28
N LYS A 21 2.84 0.12 19.33
CA LYS A 21 3.36 -0.29 18.03
C LYS A 21 3.97 0.89 17.28
N LEU A 22 3.25 2.00 17.18
CA LEU A 22 3.71 3.22 16.50
C LEU A 22 4.94 3.83 17.17
N ILE A 23 4.98 3.85 18.51
CA ILE A 23 6.16 4.30 19.27
C ILE A 23 7.37 3.42 18.97
N LEU A 24 7.22 2.09 19.02
CA LEU A 24 8.33 1.17 18.77
C LEU A 24 8.79 1.22 17.31
N LYS A 25 7.86 1.31 16.33
CA LYS A 25 8.20 1.51 14.91
C LYS A 25 8.98 2.80 14.68
N ALA A 26 8.54 3.91 15.27
CA ALA A 26 9.23 5.19 15.18
C ALA A 26 10.64 5.10 15.80
N ALA A 27 10.76 4.50 16.98
CA ALA A 27 12.03 4.29 17.67
C ALA A 27 13.01 3.39 16.89
N ILE A 28 12.53 2.29 16.31
CA ILE A 28 13.33 1.42 15.42
C ILE A 28 13.82 2.21 14.21
N SER A 29 12.94 2.96 13.56
CA SER A 29 13.30 3.74 12.38
C SER A 29 14.34 4.81 12.70
N ILE A 30 14.28 5.43 13.89
CA ILE A 30 15.34 6.34 14.37
C ILE A 30 16.65 5.57 14.57
N ALA A 31 16.61 4.42 15.23
CA ALA A 31 17.79 3.59 15.50
C ALA A 31 18.54 3.18 14.22
N GLU A 32 17.81 2.85 13.16
CA GLU A 32 18.38 2.44 11.87
C GLU A 32 19.07 3.59 11.14
N SER A 33 18.58 4.82 11.30
CA SER A 33 19.16 6.03 10.70
C SER A 33 20.06 6.82 11.67
N ASN A 34 20.30 6.32 12.88
CA ASN A 34 21.02 7.07 13.91
C ASN A 34 22.54 6.94 13.74
N ASP A 35 23.19 8.07 13.46
CA ASP A 35 24.65 8.16 13.38
C ASP A 35 25.33 8.25 14.75
N LYS A 36 24.59 8.55 15.83
CA LYS A 36 25.11 8.74 17.20
C LYS A 36 24.86 7.53 18.10
N LYS A 37 25.32 6.35 17.66
CA LYS A 37 25.07 5.07 18.36
C LYS A 37 25.69 4.98 19.76
N GLU A 38 26.68 5.84 20.04
CA GLU A 38 27.33 5.95 21.33
C GLU A 38 26.40 6.48 22.44
N LEU A 39 25.41 7.31 22.10
CA LEU A 39 24.47 7.87 23.06
C LEU A 39 23.29 6.94 23.33
N GLY A 40 22.93 6.09 22.37
CA GLY A 40 21.79 5.19 22.40
C GLY A 40 21.29 4.89 20.99
N ASP A 41 20.18 4.17 20.90
CA ASP A 41 19.52 3.86 19.64
C ASP A 41 18.60 5.01 19.21
N PHE A 42 17.85 5.60 20.15
CA PHE A 42 16.94 6.72 19.87
C PHE A 42 16.83 7.68 21.06
N ASP A 43 16.45 8.93 20.78
CA ASP A 43 16.23 9.95 21.78
C ASP A 43 14.78 10.47 21.81
N TYR A 44 14.40 11.06 22.94
CA TYR A 44 13.04 11.53 23.18
C TYR A 44 12.60 12.60 22.18
N LYS A 45 13.48 13.55 21.84
CA LYS A 45 13.12 14.71 21.01
C LYS A 45 12.80 14.24 19.59
N THR A 46 13.70 13.48 18.97
CA THR A 46 13.49 12.96 17.63
C THR A 46 12.33 11.97 17.57
N LEU A 47 12.11 11.18 18.62
CA LEU A 47 10.92 10.32 18.70
C LEU A 47 9.61 11.12 18.69
N VAL A 48 9.52 12.20 19.47
CA VAL A 48 8.32 13.06 19.49
C VAL A 48 8.10 13.74 18.15
N GLU A 49 9.15 14.28 17.53
CA GLU A 49 9.08 14.89 16.19
C GLU A 49 8.52 13.90 15.17
N LYS A 50 9.02 12.66 15.18
CA LYS A 50 8.58 11.61 14.25
C LYS A 50 7.15 11.14 14.49
N LEU A 51 6.70 11.10 15.75
CA LEU A 51 5.32 10.78 16.08
C LEU A 51 4.36 11.89 15.63
N GLN A 52 4.78 13.16 15.71
CA GLN A 52 3.97 14.29 15.25
C GLN A 52 3.79 14.29 13.71
N GLU A 53 4.81 13.90 12.95
CA GLU A 53 4.73 13.77 11.48
C GLU A 53 3.65 12.79 11.03
N VAL A 54 3.38 11.75 11.83
CA VAL A 54 2.34 10.74 11.56
C VAL A 54 1.00 11.04 12.26
N GLY A 55 0.83 12.25 12.78
CA GLY A 55 -0.43 12.71 13.37
C GLY A 55 -0.70 12.23 14.81
N LEU A 56 0.31 11.74 15.53
CA LEU A 56 0.21 11.37 16.94
C LEU A 56 0.67 12.53 17.84
N ASP A 57 -0.27 13.16 18.54
CA ASP A 57 0.00 14.30 19.43
C ASP A 57 0.26 13.91 20.90
N LYS A 58 -0.02 12.66 21.28
CA LYS A 58 -0.03 12.23 22.68
C LYS A 58 1.37 11.89 23.19
N ASP A 59 1.75 12.47 24.32
CA ASP A 59 3.05 12.28 25.01
C ASP A 59 3.42 10.78 25.24
N PRO A 60 4.53 10.27 24.64
CA PRO A 60 4.93 8.86 24.74
C PRO A 60 5.54 8.45 26.09
N LYS A 61 5.79 9.39 27.02
CA LYS A 61 6.50 9.12 28.29
C LYS A 61 5.97 7.95 29.09
N MET A 62 4.64 7.82 29.20
CA MET A 62 4.05 6.74 29.99
C MET A 62 4.36 5.36 29.40
N ILE A 63 4.30 5.23 28.08
CA ILE A 63 4.60 3.98 27.39
C ILE A 63 6.11 3.71 27.44
N LEU A 64 6.96 4.71 27.19
CA LEU A 64 8.42 4.56 27.30
C LEU A 64 8.84 4.10 28.71
N ARG A 65 8.24 4.69 29.74
CA ARG A 65 8.49 4.28 31.14
C ARG A 65 8.08 2.82 31.38
N ALA A 66 6.96 2.39 30.84
CA ALA A 66 6.51 1.00 30.97
C ALA A 66 7.42 0.05 30.19
N LEU A 67 7.74 0.37 28.93
CA LEU A 67 8.66 -0.41 28.07
C LEU A 67 10.01 -0.64 28.76
N GLU A 68 10.52 0.37 29.48
CA GLU A 68 11.75 0.26 30.26
C GLU A 68 11.56 -0.53 31.56
N ARG A 69 10.66 -0.10 32.44
CA ARG A 69 10.59 -0.61 33.82
C ARG A 69 9.78 -1.89 33.98
N ASP A 70 8.67 -1.97 33.26
CA ASP A 70 7.68 -3.04 33.44
C ASP A 70 7.94 -4.18 32.45
N TYR A 71 8.50 -3.88 31.27
CA TYR A 71 8.74 -4.88 30.23
C TYR A 71 10.22 -5.11 29.92
N GLY A 72 11.13 -4.21 30.29
CA GLY A 72 12.57 -4.34 30.01
C GLY A 72 12.87 -4.56 28.51
N ILE A 73 12.18 -3.84 27.64
CA ILE A 73 12.33 -3.86 26.18
C ILE A 73 13.41 -2.87 25.74
N ILE A 74 13.50 -1.75 26.46
CA ILE A 74 14.49 -0.69 26.27
C ILE A 74 15.16 -0.37 27.61
N GLU A 75 16.33 0.24 27.56
CA GLU A 75 17.04 0.76 28.72
C GLU A 75 17.56 2.17 28.46
N THR A 76 17.55 3.02 29.48
CA THR A 76 18.19 4.34 29.41
C THR A 76 19.70 4.19 29.30
N THR A 77 20.28 4.71 28.22
CA THR A 77 21.74 4.75 28.01
C THR A 77 22.36 6.07 28.41
N TYR A 78 21.63 7.17 28.23
CA TYR A 78 22.08 8.50 28.60
C TYR A 78 20.91 9.40 29.01
N LYS A 79 21.08 10.14 30.10
CA LYS A 79 20.10 11.10 30.59
C LYS A 79 20.78 12.35 31.14
N SER A 80 20.37 13.50 30.62
CA SER A 80 20.75 14.82 31.11
C SER A 80 19.50 15.69 31.33
N ALA A 81 19.69 16.96 31.71
CA ALA A 81 18.58 17.89 31.88
C ALA A 81 17.72 18.08 30.61
N ASN A 82 18.35 17.97 29.43
CA ASN A 82 17.71 18.29 28.14
C ASN A 82 17.67 17.11 27.16
N GLN A 83 18.25 15.97 27.51
CA GLN A 83 18.34 14.81 26.62
C GLN A 83 18.06 13.53 27.38
N HIS A 84 17.33 12.62 26.75
CA HIS A 84 17.10 11.27 27.26
C HIS A 84 17.17 10.33 26.06
N TRP A 85 18.10 9.38 26.14
CA TRP A 85 18.39 8.37 25.13
C TRP A 85 18.14 6.98 25.69
N TRP A 86 17.66 6.10 24.82
CA TRP A 86 17.44 4.69 25.11
C TRP A 86 18.12 3.80 24.09
N ARG A 87 18.38 2.56 24.50
CA ARG A 87 18.78 1.44 23.65
C ARG A 87 17.79 0.30 23.79
N PHE A 88 17.56 -0.44 22.71
CA PHE A 88 16.81 -1.69 22.75
C PHE A 88 17.66 -2.80 23.37
N ILE A 89 17.06 -3.57 24.28
CA ILE A 89 17.74 -4.75 24.84
C ILE A 89 18.05 -5.77 23.73
N ASN A 90 17.11 -5.98 22.82
CA ASN A 90 17.32 -6.72 21.58
C ASN A 90 16.39 -6.17 20.48
N ILE A 91 16.92 -5.34 19.58
CA ILE A 91 16.10 -4.68 18.55
C ILE A 91 15.49 -5.68 17.55
N GLU A 92 16.16 -6.81 17.28
CA GLU A 92 15.66 -7.80 16.32
C GLU A 92 14.47 -8.57 16.88
N GLU A 93 14.50 -8.96 18.15
CA GLU A 93 13.33 -9.56 18.82
C GLU A 93 12.13 -8.60 18.92
N VAL A 94 12.40 -7.29 19.08
CA VAL A 94 11.35 -6.26 19.07
C VAL A 94 10.73 -6.12 17.67
N LYS A 95 11.56 -6.13 16.62
CA LYS A 95 11.12 -6.13 15.22
C LYS A 95 10.26 -7.35 14.90
N GLU A 96 10.70 -8.54 15.33
CA GLU A 96 9.93 -9.78 15.19
C GLU A 96 8.56 -9.66 15.86
N ALA A 97 8.50 -9.23 17.13
CA ALA A 97 7.24 -9.07 17.86
C ALA A 97 6.29 -8.03 17.22
N ILE A 98 6.82 -6.95 16.66
CA ILE A 98 6.01 -5.94 15.93
C ILE A 98 5.54 -6.47 14.58
N GLY A 99 6.34 -7.31 13.93
CA GLY A 99 5.98 -8.04 12.71
C GLY A 99 4.99 -9.18 12.94
N ASP A 100 4.92 -9.70 14.17
CA ASP A 100 4.00 -10.75 14.62
C ASP A 100 2.60 -10.24 15.01
N GLU A 101 2.33 -8.93 14.99
CA GLU A 101 0.95 -8.52 14.77
C GLU A 101 0.59 -8.92 13.34
N ILE A 102 -0.06 -10.09 13.26
CA ILE A 102 -0.66 -10.67 12.07
C ILE A 102 -1.45 -9.54 11.38
N GLU A 103 -0.82 -8.86 10.41
CA GLU A 103 -1.60 -8.13 9.42
C GLU A 103 -2.59 -9.15 8.89
N ASP A 104 -3.88 -8.81 8.97
CA ASP A 104 -4.96 -9.74 8.66
C ASP A 104 -4.56 -10.52 7.38
N PRO A 105 -4.53 -11.87 7.39
CA PRO A 105 -4.06 -12.63 6.25
C PRO A 105 -4.80 -12.26 4.96
N GLU A 106 -6.04 -11.76 5.07
CA GLU A 106 -6.81 -11.22 3.96
C GLU A 106 -6.23 -9.90 3.45
N ILE A 107 -5.86 -8.96 4.33
CA ILE A 107 -5.13 -7.73 3.96
C ILE A 107 -3.79 -8.05 3.30
N GLN A 108 -3.02 -8.99 3.86
CA GLN A 108 -1.76 -9.44 3.26
C GLN A 108 -1.98 -10.01 1.85
N LEU A 109 -2.97 -10.90 1.71
CA LEU A 109 -3.31 -11.50 0.43
C LEU A 109 -3.73 -10.45 -0.58
N ILE A 110 -4.55 -9.46 -0.19
CA ILE A 110 -4.96 -8.35 -1.06
C ILE A 110 -3.74 -7.60 -1.59
N LYS A 111 -2.78 -7.28 -0.73
CA LYS A 111 -1.53 -6.59 -1.12
C LYS A 111 -0.70 -7.42 -2.08
N ILE A 112 -0.55 -8.73 -1.81
CA ILE A 112 0.15 -9.66 -2.71
C ILE A 112 -0.53 -9.71 -4.08
N GLN A 113 -1.85 -9.88 -4.10
CA GLN A 113 -2.64 -9.93 -5.34
C GLN A 113 -2.51 -8.61 -6.12
N ALA A 114 -2.66 -7.46 -5.45
CA ALA A 114 -2.52 -6.14 -6.08
C ALA A 114 -1.13 -5.93 -6.69
N ASN A 115 -0.07 -6.33 -5.97
CA ASN A 115 1.31 -6.24 -6.47
C ASN A 115 1.55 -7.15 -7.67
N SER A 116 0.93 -8.33 -7.72
CA SER A 116 1.04 -9.27 -8.84
C SER A 116 0.35 -8.77 -10.13
N LEU A 117 -0.64 -7.89 -10.02
CA LEU A 117 -1.42 -7.38 -11.16
C LEU A 117 -0.70 -6.31 -11.99
N ASN A 118 0.50 -5.87 -11.59
CA ASN A 118 1.29 -4.87 -12.31
C ASN A 118 0.44 -3.65 -12.75
N LEU A 119 -0.35 -3.11 -11.80
CA LEU A 119 -1.35 -2.06 -12.03
C LEU A 119 -0.78 -0.82 -12.75
N ALA A 120 0.49 -0.49 -12.50
CA ALA A 120 1.17 0.64 -13.13
C ALA A 120 1.35 0.45 -14.66
N GLU A 121 1.70 -0.77 -15.10
CA GLU A 121 1.82 -1.07 -16.52
C GLU A 121 0.46 -1.05 -17.21
N LEU A 122 -0.56 -1.60 -16.57
CA LEU A 122 -1.93 -1.58 -17.09
C LEU A 122 -2.43 -0.13 -17.27
N GLU A 123 -2.22 0.72 -16.26
CA GLU A 123 -2.54 2.14 -16.35
C GLU A 123 -1.80 2.82 -17.52
N ARG A 124 -0.50 2.57 -17.66
CA ARG A 124 0.34 3.11 -18.75
C ARG A 124 -0.20 2.71 -20.13
N LYS A 125 -0.54 1.42 -20.32
CA LYS A 125 -1.11 0.92 -21.58
C LYS A 125 -2.42 1.62 -21.93
N LEU A 126 -3.33 1.75 -20.97
CA LEU A 126 -4.62 2.42 -21.17
C LEU A 126 -4.47 3.91 -21.50
N ARG A 127 -3.59 4.62 -20.78
CA ARG A 127 -3.27 6.03 -21.07
C ARG A 127 -2.68 6.19 -22.47
N PHE A 128 -1.78 5.30 -22.86
CA PHE A 128 -1.17 5.33 -24.20
C PHE A 128 -2.23 5.16 -25.30
N MET A 129 -3.18 4.23 -25.14
CA MET A 129 -4.31 4.07 -26.07
C MET A 129 -5.17 5.34 -26.14
N LEU A 130 -5.48 5.97 -25.00
CA LEU A 130 -6.28 7.20 -24.99
C LEU A 130 -5.61 8.35 -25.75
N ASN A 131 -4.30 8.46 -25.66
CA ASN A 131 -3.52 9.52 -26.31
C ASN A 131 -3.41 9.34 -27.83
N LYS A 132 -3.62 8.14 -28.37
CA LYS A 132 -3.59 7.92 -29.82
C LYS A 132 -4.78 8.60 -30.51
N PRO A 133 -4.62 9.27 -31.67
CA PRO A 133 -5.76 9.83 -32.41
C PRO A 133 -6.78 8.75 -32.80
N VAL A 134 -6.30 7.62 -33.33
CA VAL A 134 -7.12 6.47 -33.77
C VAL A 134 -6.52 5.19 -33.20
N LEU A 135 -7.37 4.25 -32.80
CA LEU A 135 -6.97 2.93 -32.30
C LEU A 135 -6.95 1.91 -33.43
N SER A 136 -5.79 1.29 -33.65
CA SER A 136 -5.59 0.24 -34.65
C SER A 136 -6.30 -1.07 -34.26
N GLU A 137 -6.42 -2.01 -35.20
CA GLU A 137 -6.94 -3.36 -34.90
C GLU A 137 -6.08 -4.09 -33.86
N VAL A 138 -4.76 -3.86 -33.85
CA VAL A 138 -3.85 -4.39 -32.83
C VAL A 138 -4.19 -3.81 -31.45
N ASP A 139 -4.45 -2.49 -31.37
CA ASP A 139 -4.85 -1.85 -30.12
C ASP A 139 -6.20 -2.39 -29.60
N ARG A 140 -7.15 -2.63 -30.51
CA ARG A 140 -8.47 -3.21 -30.17
C ARG A 140 -8.33 -4.64 -29.68
N ALA A 141 -7.51 -5.46 -30.33
CA ALA A 141 -7.23 -6.83 -29.90
C ALA A 141 -6.55 -6.86 -28.52
N LEU A 142 -5.57 -5.97 -28.30
CA LEU A 142 -4.91 -5.82 -26.99
C LEU A 142 -5.90 -5.36 -25.92
N PHE A 143 -6.73 -4.36 -26.20
CA PHE A 143 -7.75 -3.90 -25.24
C PHE A 143 -8.77 -5.00 -24.94
N LYS A 144 -9.17 -5.80 -25.94
CA LYS A 144 -10.04 -6.96 -25.72
C LYS A 144 -9.39 -7.93 -24.72
N LYS A 145 -8.11 -8.26 -24.92
CA LYS A 145 -7.36 -9.10 -23.97
C LYS A 145 -7.35 -8.50 -22.56
N ILE A 146 -7.04 -7.22 -22.44
CA ILE A 146 -7.07 -6.49 -21.16
C ILE A 146 -8.45 -6.61 -20.50
N ALA A 147 -9.52 -6.35 -21.25
CA ALA A 147 -10.87 -6.29 -20.72
C ALA A 147 -11.42 -7.65 -20.28
N PHE A 148 -11.09 -8.73 -21.02
CA PHE A 148 -11.62 -10.06 -20.76
C PHE A 148 -10.69 -10.93 -19.89
N ASP A 149 -9.41 -10.57 -19.75
CA ASP A 149 -8.46 -11.34 -18.95
C ASP A 149 -8.02 -10.54 -17.72
N GLU A 150 -7.32 -9.42 -17.93
CA GLU A 150 -6.66 -8.67 -16.85
C GLU A 150 -7.67 -7.97 -15.92
N LEU A 151 -8.71 -7.33 -16.47
CA LEU A 151 -9.68 -6.58 -15.68
C LEU A 151 -10.52 -7.45 -14.75
N ASN A 152 -10.67 -8.75 -15.03
CA ASN A 152 -11.39 -9.65 -14.14
C ASN A 152 -10.67 -9.79 -12.80
N TYR A 153 -9.36 -10.04 -12.82
CA TYR A 153 -8.56 -10.12 -11.59
C TYR A 153 -8.46 -8.77 -10.88
N VAL A 154 -8.36 -7.67 -11.64
CA VAL A 154 -8.40 -6.31 -11.10
C VAL A 154 -9.70 -6.06 -10.33
N MET A 155 -10.85 -6.52 -10.86
CA MET A 155 -12.14 -6.39 -10.18
C MET A 155 -12.26 -7.25 -8.93
N GLU A 156 -11.67 -8.45 -8.91
CA GLU A 156 -11.64 -9.30 -7.71
C GLU A 156 -10.86 -8.63 -6.58
N VAL A 157 -9.67 -8.10 -6.88
CA VAL A 157 -8.84 -7.39 -5.89
C VAL A 157 -9.55 -6.12 -5.41
N TYR A 158 -10.21 -5.38 -6.30
CA TYR A 158 -10.97 -4.19 -5.92
C TYR A 158 -12.06 -4.48 -4.88
N ARG A 159 -12.85 -5.54 -5.09
CA ARG A 159 -13.93 -5.90 -4.17
C ARG A 159 -13.40 -6.18 -2.77
N LYS A 160 -12.30 -6.92 -2.67
CA LYS A 160 -11.65 -7.24 -1.39
C LYS A 160 -11.00 -6.00 -0.76
N ALA A 161 -10.24 -5.23 -1.55
CA ALA A 161 -9.55 -4.03 -1.08
C ALA A 161 -10.52 -2.93 -0.61
N SER A 162 -11.76 -2.94 -1.07
CA SER A 162 -12.78 -1.99 -0.62
C SER A 162 -13.38 -2.35 0.75
N MET A 163 -13.05 -3.51 1.33
CA MET A 163 -13.58 -3.97 2.62
C MET A 163 -12.71 -3.54 3.82
N TYR A 164 -11.45 -3.19 3.60
CA TYR A 164 -10.47 -2.89 4.65
C TYR A 164 -9.85 -1.51 4.41
N GLU A 165 -9.85 -0.66 5.45
CA GLU A 165 -9.33 0.71 5.37
C GLU A 165 -7.85 0.72 4.97
N GLU A 166 -7.09 -0.27 5.43
CA GLU A 166 -5.66 -0.48 5.18
C GLU A 166 -5.33 -0.75 3.70
N THR A 167 -6.35 -0.96 2.87
CA THR A 167 -6.21 -1.28 1.44
C THR A 167 -6.97 -0.31 0.52
N TYR A 168 -7.48 0.79 1.05
CA TYR A 168 -8.23 1.77 0.26
C TYR A 168 -7.40 2.46 -0.81
N ASP A 169 -6.09 2.62 -0.62
CA ASP A 169 -5.17 3.16 -1.63
C ASP A 169 -5.12 2.26 -2.89
N ILE A 170 -5.11 0.94 -2.70
CA ILE A 170 -5.20 -0.06 -3.77
C ILE A 170 -6.54 0.09 -4.49
N ALA A 171 -7.64 0.19 -3.74
CA ALA A 171 -8.98 0.33 -4.30
C ALA A 171 -9.11 1.60 -5.16
N GLU A 172 -8.59 2.74 -4.69
CA GLU A 172 -8.59 4.01 -5.45
C GLU A 172 -7.75 3.94 -6.73
N LYS A 173 -6.59 3.28 -6.67
CA LYS A 173 -5.77 3.05 -7.86
C LYS A 173 -6.51 2.20 -8.90
N ILE A 174 -7.21 1.16 -8.46
CA ILE A 174 -8.02 0.32 -9.36
C ILE A 174 -9.19 1.11 -9.95
N LYS A 175 -9.90 1.94 -9.16
CA LYS A 175 -10.95 2.83 -9.70
C LYS A 175 -10.42 3.70 -10.84
N THR A 176 -9.22 4.25 -10.68
CA THR A 176 -8.55 5.04 -11.73
C THR A 176 -8.33 4.23 -13.01
N ILE A 177 -7.86 2.98 -12.88
CA ILE A 177 -7.66 2.06 -14.02
C ILE A 177 -8.99 1.76 -14.73
N LEU A 178 -10.05 1.45 -13.98
CA LEU A 178 -11.37 1.16 -14.53
C LEU A 178 -11.96 2.38 -15.26
N ALA A 179 -11.76 3.58 -14.72
CA ALA A 179 -12.15 4.82 -15.39
C ALA A 179 -11.38 5.02 -16.72
N LEU A 180 -10.09 4.71 -16.77
CA LEU A 180 -9.30 4.76 -18.01
C LEU A 180 -9.80 3.71 -19.02
N ALA A 181 -10.03 2.48 -18.59
CA ALA A 181 -10.54 1.40 -19.44
C ALA A 181 -11.92 1.76 -20.03
N THR A 182 -12.80 2.36 -19.22
CA THR A 182 -14.11 2.86 -19.67
C THR A 182 -13.95 3.88 -20.80
N LYS A 183 -13.03 4.84 -20.65
CA LYS A 183 -12.74 5.84 -21.69
C LYS A 183 -12.21 5.21 -22.98
N VAL A 184 -11.35 4.18 -22.87
CA VAL A 184 -10.82 3.45 -24.05
C VAL A 184 -11.96 2.71 -24.76
N SER A 185 -12.81 2.01 -24.01
CA SER A 185 -14.00 1.32 -24.55
C SER A 185 -14.92 2.27 -25.31
N MET A 186 -15.23 3.44 -24.74
CA MET A 186 -16.03 4.47 -25.41
C MET A 186 -15.39 4.96 -26.71
N LYS A 187 -14.06 5.13 -26.74
CA LYS A 187 -13.31 5.53 -27.93
C LYS A 187 -13.38 4.46 -29.03
N ILE A 188 -13.28 3.19 -28.66
CA ILE A 188 -13.48 2.08 -29.58
C ILE A 188 -14.92 2.08 -30.12
N GLY A 189 -15.92 2.21 -29.25
CA GLY A 189 -17.34 2.24 -29.64
C GLY A 189 -17.68 3.37 -30.62
N LYS A 190 -17.17 4.58 -30.38
CA LYS A 190 -17.34 5.72 -31.30
C LYS A 190 -16.75 5.44 -32.69
N ASN A 191 -15.56 4.84 -32.75
CA ASN A 191 -14.92 4.48 -34.02
C ASN A 191 -15.71 3.41 -34.79
N TYR A 192 -16.35 2.46 -34.11
CA TYR A 192 -17.22 1.47 -34.76
C TYR A 192 -18.47 2.09 -35.39
N VAL A 193 -19.11 3.04 -34.70
CA VAL A 193 -20.28 3.76 -35.22
C VAL A 193 -19.90 4.61 -36.44
N GLN A 194 -18.79 5.35 -36.36
CA GLN A 194 -18.31 6.18 -37.47
C GLN A 194 -17.97 5.35 -38.72
N ASN A 195 -17.29 4.21 -38.55
CA ASN A 195 -16.95 3.32 -39.66
C ASN A 195 -18.19 2.69 -40.30
N ARG A 196 -19.18 2.26 -39.50
CA ARG A 196 -20.45 1.76 -40.02
C ARG A 196 -21.22 2.81 -40.82
N VAL A 197 -21.24 4.06 -40.34
CA VAL A 197 -21.88 5.16 -41.07
C VAL A 197 -21.16 5.41 -42.39
N ASN A 198 -19.83 5.41 -42.42
CA ASN A 198 -19.07 5.55 -43.67
C ASN A 198 -19.31 4.39 -44.65
N ASP A 199 -19.38 3.14 -44.17
CA ASP A 199 -19.67 1.97 -45.00
C ASP A 199 -21.10 1.96 -45.57
N LEU A 200 -22.06 2.59 -44.87
CA LEU A 200 -23.45 2.73 -45.35
C LEU A 200 -23.64 3.90 -46.33
N VAL A 201 -22.72 4.86 -46.34
CA VAL A 201 -22.80 6.08 -47.17
C VAL A 201 -21.90 5.99 -48.40
N ASP A 202 -21.03 4.98 -48.51
CA ASP A 202 -20.21 4.72 -49.69
C ASP A 202 -21.06 4.08 -50.82
N PRO A 203 -21.38 4.81 -51.90
CA PRO A 203 -22.26 4.32 -52.97
C PRO A 203 -21.61 3.22 -53.83
N GLN A 204 -20.32 2.89 -53.61
CA GLN A 204 -19.56 1.97 -54.44
C GLN A 204 -19.31 0.59 -53.81
N LYS A 205 -19.73 0.35 -52.55
CA LYS A 205 -19.64 -0.98 -51.93
C LYS A 205 -20.94 -1.76 -52.13
N GLU A 206 -20.95 -2.72 -53.05
CA GLU A 206 -22.05 -3.68 -53.18
C GLU A 206 -22.24 -4.45 -51.87
N PRO A 207 -23.50 -4.67 -51.43
CA PRO A 207 -23.78 -5.45 -50.23
C PRO A 207 -23.33 -6.90 -50.45
N GLN A 208 -22.27 -7.32 -49.75
CA GLN A 208 -21.90 -8.72 -49.71
C GLN A 208 -23.04 -9.51 -49.08
N ALA A 209 -23.71 -10.30 -49.92
CA ALA A 209 -24.77 -11.20 -49.50
C ALA A 209 -24.21 -12.17 -48.46
N TYR A 210 -24.68 -12.05 -47.22
CA TYR A 210 -24.46 -13.05 -46.19
C TYR A 210 -25.18 -14.33 -46.63
N LEU A 211 -24.42 -15.26 -47.23
CA LEU A 211 -24.86 -16.62 -47.43
C LEU A 211 -24.90 -17.32 -46.05
N LYS A 212 -26.03 -17.99 -45.81
CA LYS A 212 -26.46 -18.64 -44.58
C LYS A 212 -25.48 -19.67 -44.04
#